data_AF-A0A2L2YXJ8-F1
#
_entry.id   AF-A0A2L2YXJ8-F1
#
_cell.length_a   1.000
_cell.length_b   1.000
_cell.length_c   1.000
_cell.angle_alpha   90.00
_cell.angle_beta   90.00
_cell.angle_gamma   90.00
#
_symmetry.space_group_name_H-M   'P 1'
#
loop_
_entity.id
_entity.type
_entity.pdbx_description
1 polymer ?
#
loop_
_entity_poly.entity_id
_entity_poly.type
_entity_poly.pdbx_seq_one_letter_code
_entity_poly.pdbx_strand_id
1 'polypeptide(L)'
;FSSARNIKAGAPQGSIPGGFYPTYSADFPNFNNMRNITSAFYADDTALMSRSINPKKSVTNLSNIIPHIEDWCTKWKVAINTTKSSLLIIRKSSIQ
;
A
#
# COMPACT_ATOMS: atom_id res chain seq x y z
N PHE A 1 -10.37 -38.37 19.60
CA PHE A 1 -9.48 -38.15 18.45
C PHE A 1 -9.88 -36.85 17.77
N SER A 2 -8.95 -35.94 17.52
CA SER A 2 -9.16 -34.77 16.65
C SER A 2 -8.19 -34.88 15.48
N SER A 3 -8.70 -34.72 14.27
CA SER A 3 -7.89 -34.63 13.06
C SER A 3 -8.41 -33.51 12.16
N ALA A 4 -7.83 -32.32 12.31
CA ALA A 4 -7.78 -31.29 11.29
C ALA A 4 -6.43 -30.56 11.40
N ARG A 5 -5.70 -30.51 10.28
CA ARG A 5 -4.53 -29.66 9.98
C ARG A 5 -4.70 -29.31 8.49
N ASN A 6 -4.27 -28.19 7.92
CA ASN A 6 -3.08 -27.39 8.15
C ASN A 6 -3.41 -25.96 7.65
N ILE A 7 -3.21 -24.91 8.47
CA ILE A 7 -3.25 -23.52 7.99
C ILE A 7 -1.81 -23.01 7.97
N LYS A 8 -1.30 -22.65 6.79
CA LYS A 8 0.10 -22.22 6.62
C LYS A 8 0.29 -20.70 6.57
N ALA A 9 -0.77 -19.93 6.33
CA ALA A 9 -0.92 -18.49 6.57
C ALA A 9 -2.35 -18.06 6.13
N GLY A 10 -2.88 -16.99 6.72
CA GLY A 10 -4.19 -16.42 6.36
C GLY A 10 -5.10 -16.20 7.59
N ALA A 11 -5.89 -15.12 7.57
CA ALA A 11 -6.92 -14.84 8.58
C ALA A 11 -8.26 -15.48 8.15
N PRO A 12 -9.08 -15.99 9.08
CA PRO A 12 -10.38 -16.57 8.74
C PRO A 12 -11.32 -15.51 8.14
N GLN A 13 -11.68 -15.68 6.87
CA GLN A 13 -12.67 -14.85 6.18
C GLN A 13 -14.04 -15.00 6.86
N GLY A 14 -14.58 -13.89 7.36
CA GLY A 14 -15.86 -13.87 8.08
C GLY A 14 -15.73 -13.64 9.59
N SER A 15 -14.51 -13.63 10.14
CA SER A 15 -14.25 -12.95 11.41
C SER A 15 -14.24 -11.43 11.15
N ILE A 16 -14.73 -10.64 12.12
CA ILE A 16 -14.74 -9.16 12.04
C ILE A 16 -13.36 -8.71 11.51
N PRO A 17 -13.28 -7.92 10.43
CA PRO A 17 -12.02 -7.44 9.88
C PRO A 17 -11.42 -6.42 10.86
N GLY A 18 -10.86 -6.90 11.96
CA GLY A 18 -10.48 -6.04 13.09
C GLY A 18 -9.23 -6.47 13.84
N GLY A 19 -8.78 -7.72 13.68
CA GLY A 19 -7.63 -8.21 14.46
C GLY A 19 -6.27 -7.78 13.92
N PHE A 20 -6.02 -7.97 12.61
CA PHE A 20 -4.65 -7.91 12.08
C PHE A 20 -4.37 -6.71 11.18
N TYR A 21 -5.38 -6.15 10.51
CA TYR A 21 -5.18 -4.99 9.64
C TYR A 21 -4.57 -3.78 10.39
N PRO A 22 -5.05 -3.40 11.59
CA PRO A 22 -4.44 -2.30 12.34
C PRO A 22 -2.95 -2.54 12.66
N THR A 23 -2.54 -3.80 12.87
CA THR A 23 -1.16 -4.17 13.20
C THR A 23 -0.23 -4.00 12.00
N TYR A 24 -0.65 -4.40 10.79
CA TYR A 24 0.16 -4.22 9.59
C TYR A 24 0.28 -2.74 9.20
N SER A 25 -0.82 -1.99 9.31
CA SER A 25 -0.89 -0.58 8.97
C SER A 25 -0.06 0.30 9.90
N ALA A 26 0.08 -0.09 11.18
CA ALA A 26 0.90 0.64 12.16
C ALA A 26 2.39 0.63 11.80
N ASP A 27 2.87 -0.46 11.19
CA ASP A 27 4.27 -0.66 10.80
C ASP A 27 4.55 -0.22 9.35
N PHE A 28 3.56 0.34 8.65
CA PHE A 28 3.73 0.81 7.28
C PHE A 28 4.76 1.95 7.21
N PRO A 29 5.62 2.01 6.18
CA PRO A 29 6.64 3.04 6.05
C PRO A 29 6.03 4.44 6.13
N ASN A 30 6.54 5.25 7.05
CA ASN A 30 6.08 6.61 7.24
C ASN A 30 6.85 7.55 6.29
N PHE A 31 6.12 8.19 5.38
CA PHE A 31 6.69 9.14 4.42
C PHE A 31 6.49 10.62 4.80
N ASN A 32 6.17 10.92 6.07
CA ASN A 32 5.95 12.30 6.55
C ASN A 32 7.17 13.21 6.31
N ASN A 33 8.38 12.64 6.29
CA ASN A 33 9.61 13.35 6.00
C ASN A 33 9.79 13.67 4.50
N MET A 34 9.09 12.94 3.62
CA MET A 34 9.08 13.18 2.18
C MET A 34 7.92 14.12 1.83
N ARG A 35 8.25 15.38 1.54
CA ARG A 35 7.23 16.38 1.18
C ARG A 35 6.39 15.92 0.00
N ASN A 36 5.07 16.06 0.14
CA ASN A 36 4.04 15.80 -0.86
C ASN A 36 3.74 14.33 -1.15
N ILE A 37 4.09 13.40 -0.26
CA ILE A 37 3.63 12.01 -0.32
C ILE A 37 2.46 11.83 0.64
N THR A 38 1.45 11.09 0.21
CA THR A 38 0.28 10.74 1.02
C THR A 38 -0.08 9.28 0.76
N SER A 39 -0.27 8.52 1.85
CA SER A 39 -0.76 7.15 1.81
C SER A 39 -2.21 7.10 2.29
N ALA A 40 -3.00 6.21 1.68
CA ALA A 40 -4.36 5.89 2.11
C ALA A 40 -4.56 4.38 2.08
N PHE A 41 -5.31 3.85 3.05
CA PHE A 41 -5.49 2.43 3.23
C PHE A 41 -6.96 2.08 3.46
N TYR A 42 -7.45 1.04 2.80
CA TYR A 42 -8.78 0.49 3.01
C TYR A 42 -8.76 -1.03 2.79
N ALA A 43 -8.92 -1.82 3.85
CA ALA A 43 -8.79 -3.28 3.77
C ALA A 43 -7.47 -3.71 3.09
N ASP A 44 -7.50 -4.50 2.03
CA ASP A 44 -6.31 -4.88 1.26
C ASP A 44 -5.86 -3.81 0.23
N ASP A 45 -6.67 -2.77 0.00
CA ASP A 45 -6.34 -1.69 -0.91
C ASP A 45 -5.42 -0.65 -0.25
N THR A 46 -4.33 -0.34 -0.94
CA THR A 46 -3.39 0.73 -0.55
C THR A 46 -3.18 1.69 -1.71
N ALA A 47 -3.35 2.98 -1.47
CA ALA A 47 -3.09 4.03 -2.44
C ALA A 47 -1.92 4.93 -1.98
N LEU A 48 -0.99 5.19 -2.90
CA LEU A 48 0.15 6.08 -2.71
C LEU A 48 0.05 7.24 -3.70
N MET A 49 0.09 8.46 -3.19
CA MET A 49 -0.09 9.67 -3.99
C MET A 49 1.09 10.62 -3.80
N SER A 50 1.64 11.16 -4.90
CA SER A 50 2.57 12.29 -4.86
C SER A 50 2.02 13.52 -5.57
N ARG A 51 1.91 14.63 -4.84
CA ARG A 51 1.41 15.91 -5.37
C ARG A 51 2.55 16.81 -5.84
N SER A 52 2.53 17.21 -7.11
CA SER A 52 3.49 18.19 -7.64
C SER A 52 2.93 18.92 -8.84
N ILE A 53 3.42 20.15 -9.06
CA ILE A 53 3.18 20.90 -10.31
C ILE A 53 3.91 20.22 -11.47
N ASN A 54 5.07 19.61 -11.20
CA ASN A 54 5.84 18.88 -12.20
C ASN A 54 5.54 17.38 -12.11
N PRO A 55 4.89 16.77 -13.12
CA PRO A 55 4.55 15.35 -13.08
C PRO A 55 5.79 14.45 -13.00
N LYS A 56 6.92 14.85 -13.58
CA LYS A 56 8.19 14.09 -13.46
C LYS A 56 8.64 14.01 -12.01
N LYS A 57 8.48 15.10 -11.25
CA LYS A 57 8.81 15.13 -9.82
C LYS A 57 7.90 14.21 -9.01
N SER A 58 6.60 14.17 -9.33
CA SER A 58 5.67 13.21 -8.72
C SER A 58 6.07 11.76 -9.00
N VAL A 59 6.44 11.44 -10.24
CA VAL A 59 6.91 10.09 -10.59
C VAL A 59 8.19 9.75 -9.85
N THR A 60 9.19 10.64 -9.83
CA THR A 60 10.44 10.41 -9.08
C THR A 60 10.20 10.20 -7.59
N ASN A 61 9.31 10.98 -6.97
CA ASN A 61 8.94 10.81 -5.57
C ASN A 61 8.32 9.43 -5.31
N LEU A 62 7.42 8.97 -6.20
CA LEU A 62 6.81 7.65 -6.11
C LEU A 62 7.86 6.54 -6.31
N SER A 63 8.75 6.69 -7.30
CA SER A 63 9.85 5.74 -7.52
C SER A 63 10.78 5.63 -6.32
N ASN A 64 11.05 6.74 -5.61
CA ASN A 64 11.91 6.74 -4.42
C ASN A 64 11.29 6.00 -3.22
N ILE A 65 9.96 5.90 -3.14
CA ILE A 65 9.30 5.19 -2.04
C ILE A 65 9.06 3.71 -2.32
N ILE A 66 9.03 3.29 -3.59
CA ILE A 66 8.79 1.89 -4.00
C ILE A 66 9.69 0.91 -3.22
N PRO A 67 11.01 1.12 -3.07
CA PRO A 67 11.86 0.20 -2.33
C PRO A 67 11.44 0.00 -0.86
N HIS A 68 11.01 1.08 -0.19
CA HIS A 68 10.52 0.99 1.18
C HIS A 68 9.22 0.18 1.30
N ILE A 69 8.37 0.25 0.28
CA ILE A 69 7.15 -0.56 0.20
C ILE A 69 7.51 -2.03 -0.04
N GLU A 70 8.45 -2.31 -0.94
CA GLU A 70 8.93 -3.66 -1.23
C GLU A 70 9.55 -4.32 0.01
N ASP A 71 10.35 -3.57 0.78
CA ASP A 71 10.93 -4.02 2.05
C ASP A 71 9.83 -4.36 3.07
N TRP A 72 8.80 -3.50 3.20
CA TRP A 72 7.67 -3.75 4.08
C TRP A 72 6.86 -4.98 3.63
N CYS A 73 6.57 -5.10 2.33
CA CYS A 73 5.88 -6.25 1.76
C CYS A 73 6.65 -7.54 2.03
N THR A 74 7.98 -7.52 1.91
CA THR A 74 8.85 -8.65 2.21
C THR A 74 8.82 -9.01 3.69
N LYS A 75 8.95 -8.02 4.59
CA LYS A 75 8.88 -8.20 6.06
C LYS A 75 7.57 -8.86 6.49
N TRP A 76 6.45 -8.40 5.92
CA TRP A 76 5.11 -8.85 6.29
C TRP A 76 4.57 -9.99 5.43
N LYS A 77 5.36 -10.46 4.46
CA LYS A 77 4.98 -11.52 3.50
C LYS A 77 3.69 -11.16 2.73
N VAL A 78 3.52 -9.88 2.41
CA VAL A 78 2.41 -9.36 1.61
C VAL A 78 2.81 -9.42 0.14
N ALA A 79 2.00 -10.11 -0.66
CA ALA A 79 2.20 -10.15 -2.11
C ALA A 79 1.46 -8.98 -2.77
N ILE A 80 2.17 -8.20 -3.57
CA ILE A 80 1.56 -7.14 -4.40
C ILE A 80 0.90 -7.79 -5.61
N ASN A 81 -0.37 -7.47 -5.85
CA ASN A 81 -1.08 -7.90 -7.04
C ASN A 81 -0.83 -6.91 -8.19
N THR A 82 0.24 -7.13 -8.95
CA THR A 82 0.66 -6.25 -10.05
C THR A 82 -0.36 -6.15 -11.19
N THR A 83 -1.26 -7.13 -11.35
CA THR A 83 -2.32 -7.06 -12.39
C THR A 83 -3.47 -6.17 -11.97
N LYS A 84 -3.67 -5.95 -10.67
CA LYS A 84 -4.67 -5.03 -10.11
C LYS A 84 -4.08 -3.67 -9.72
N SER A 85 -2.77 -3.56 -9.55
CA SER A 85 -2.10 -2.29 -9.27
C SER A 85 -1.96 -1.44 -10.53
N SER A 86 -2.13 -0.12 -10.40
CA SER A 86 -2.02 0.81 -11.53
C SER A 86 -1.43 2.14 -11.09
N LEU A 87 -0.64 2.77 -11.98
CA LEU A 87 -0.11 4.11 -11.80
C LEU A 87 -0.95 5.11 -12.60
N LEU A 88 -1.48 6.12 -11.91
CA LEU A 88 -2.34 7.16 -12.50
C LEU A 88 -1.73 8.56 -12.33
N ILE A 89 -1.76 9.37 -13.39
CA ILE A 89 -1.42 10.80 -13.34
C ILE A 89 -2.70 11.60 -13.53
N ILE A 90 -3.10 12.34 -12.49
CA ILE A 90 -4.26 13.23 -12.52
C ILE A 90 -3.77 14.66 -12.64
N ARG A 91 -4.21 15.37 -13.67
CA ARG A 91 -3.88 16.79 -13.89
C ARG A 91 -5.16 17.57 -14.20
N LYS A 92 -5.30 18.74 -13.60
CA LYS A 92 -6.34 19.70 -14.00
C LYS A 92 -5.98 20.30 -15.35
N SER A 93 -6.84 20.16 -16.37
CA SER A 93 -6.76 20.99 -17.57
C SER A 93 -7.24 22.40 -17.23
N SER A 94 -6.49 23.43 -17.66
CA SER A 94 -7.11 24.75 -17.77
C SER A 94 -8.02 24.70 -18.99
N ILE A 95 -9.31 24.91 -18.77
CA ILE A 95 -10.24 25.24 -19.85
C ILE A 95 -9.82 26.66 -20.28
N GLN A 96 -9.31 26.79 -21.50
CA GLN A 96 -9.19 28.08 -22.18
C GLN A 96 -10.54 28.48 -22.75
#